data_AF-A0A7S3I2N2-F1
#
_entry.id   AF-A0A7S3I2N2-F1
#
_cell.length_a   1.000
_cell.length_b   1.000
_cell.length_c   1.000
_cell.angle_alpha   90.00
_cell.angle_beta   90.00
_cell.angle_gamma   90.00
#
_symmetry.space_group_name_H-M   'P 1'
#
loop_
_entity.id
_entity.type
_entity.pdbx_description
1 polymer ?
#
loop_
_entity_poly.entity_id
_entity_poly.type
_entity_poly.pdbx_seq_one_letter_code
_entity_poly.pdbx_strand_id
1 'polypeptide(L)'
;FCNCGWGGGAMEHALAEQGFKTASLHGEIPPRYRDKNFRRFRDQEEGTQVLVATDLASRGLDIPSVSHIINFDFPKTISDYLHRAGRAGRAGRPGFVLSLYRQ
;
A
#
# COMPACT_ATOMS: atom_id res chain seq x y z
N PHE A 1 -1.90 1.91 3.31
CA PHE A 1 -0.82 1.65 4.28
C PHE A 1 -1.42 1.37 5.64
N CYS A 2 -0.93 0.30 6.27
CA CYS A 2 -1.26 -0.12 7.63
C CYS A 2 0.05 -0.21 8.45
N ASN A 3 -0.03 -0.05 9.76
CA ASN A 3 1.13 -0.02 10.65
C ASN A 3 1.56 -1.42 11.13
N CYS A 4 0.72 -2.45 10.95
CA CYS A 4 1.01 -3.85 11.31
C CYS A 4 0.55 -4.82 10.20
N GLY A 5 1.14 -6.02 10.18
CA GLY A 5 0.85 -7.05 9.17
C GLY A 5 -0.58 -7.58 9.28
N TRP A 6 -1.01 -7.92 10.49
CA TRP A 6 -2.38 -8.36 10.76
C TRP A 6 -3.45 -7.36 10.29
N GLY A 7 -3.26 -6.07 10.57
CA GLY A 7 -4.15 -5.02 10.06
C GLY A 7 -4.13 -4.91 8.54
N GLY A 8 -2.98 -5.18 7.91
CA GLY A 8 -2.85 -5.28 6.46
C GLY A 8 -3.66 -6.45 5.88
N GLY A 9 -3.53 -7.65 6.45
CA GLY A 9 -4.29 -8.83 6.01
C GLY A 9 -5.81 -8.66 6.18
N ALA A 10 -6.25 -8.12 7.33
CA ALA A 10 -7.66 -7.83 7.56
C ALA A 10 -8.22 -6.80 6.56
N MET A 11 -7.44 -5.76 6.25
CA MET A 11 -7.84 -4.73 5.28
C MET A 11 -7.90 -5.27 3.85
N GLU A 12 -6.94 -6.10 3.43
CA GLU A 12 -6.99 -6.77 2.12
C GLU A 12 -8.25 -7.63 2.00
N HIS A 13 -8.56 -8.42 3.02
CA HIS A 13 -9.75 -9.26 3.04
C HIS A 13 -11.03 -8.42 2.92
N ALA A 14 -11.16 -7.37 3.74
CA ALA A 14 -12.33 -6.48 3.71
C ALA A 14 -12.51 -5.79 2.34
N LEU A 15 -11.41 -5.35 1.70
CA LEU A 15 -11.47 -4.76 0.37
C LEU A 15 -11.87 -5.79 -0.70
N ALA A 16 -11.36 -7.01 -0.60
CA ALA A 16 -11.74 -8.09 -1.50
C ALA A 16 -13.22 -8.46 -1.39
N GLU A 17 -13.79 -8.47 -0.17
CA GLU A 17 -15.23 -8.67 0.05
C GLU A 17 -16.09 -7.59 -0.59
N GLN A 18 -15.57 -6.36 -0.70
CA GLN A 18 -16.22 -5.25 -1.41
C GLN A 18 -15.98 -5.27 -2.94
N GLY A 19 -15.35 -6.33 -3.46
CA GLY A 19 -15.11 -6.52 -4.89
C GLY A 19 -13.86 -5.83 -5.44
N PHE A 20 -13.00 -5.26 -4.58
CA PHE A 20 -11.73 -4.68 -5.03
C PHE A 20 -10.70 -5.78 -5.30
N LYS A 21 -9.94 -5.62 -6.38
CA LYS A 21 -8.81 -6.49 -6.69
C LYS A 21 -7.55 -5.96 -6.01
N THR A 22 -7.16 -6.64 -4.94
CA THR A 22 -6.10 -6.21 -4.03
C THR A 22 -4.93 -7.19 -4.01
N ALA A 23 -3.77 -6.68 -3.60
CA ALA A 23 -2.63 -7.49 -3.22
C ALA A 23 -2.04 -6.96 -1.90
N SER A 24 -1.43 -7.85 -1.12
CA SER A 24 -0.77 -7.49 0.13
C SER A 24 0.75 -7.58 0.09
N LEU A 25 1.38 -6.66 0.83
CA LEU A 25 2.81 -6.55 1.03
C LEU A 25 3.13 -6.19 2.50
N HIS A 26 3.29 -7.20 3.34
CA HIS A 26 3.66 -7.03 4.75
C HIS A 26 4.55 -8.18 5.25
N GLY A 27 5.13 -8.00 6.44
CA GLY A 27 6.15 -8.91 6.99
C GLY A 27 5.67 -10.32 7.30
N GLU A 28 4.36 -10.52 7.46
CA GLU A 28 3.76 -11.86 7.68
C GLU A 28 3.64 -12.67 6.38
N ILE A 29 3.79 -12.03 5.21
CA ILE A 29 3.78 -12.72 3.92
C ILE A 29 5.19 -13.24 3.62
N PRO A 30 5.35 -14.55 3.32
CA PRO A 30 6.65 -15.10 2.97
C PRO A 30 7.27 -14.36 1.76
N PRO A 31 8.60 -14.13 1.76
CA PRO A 31 9.28 -13.34 0.71
C PRO A 31 8.90 -13.70 -0.73
N ARG A 32 8.83 -15.01 -1.04
CA ARG A 32 8.44 -15.51 -2.38
C ARG A 32 7.08 -15.01 -2.87
N TYR A 33 6.13 -14.80 -1.95
CA TYR A 33 4.80 -14.31 -2.29
C TYR A 33 4.74 -12.78 -2.30
N ARG A 34 5.61 -12.09 -1.56
CA ARG A 34 5.72 -10.62 -1.59
C ARG A 34 6.07 -10.13 -2.98
N ASP A 35 7.06 -10.76 -3.62
CA ASP A 35 7.48 -10.39 -4.98
C ASP A 35 6.37 -10.65 -6.00
N LYS A 36 5.68 -11.79 -5.87
CA LYS A 36 4.52 -12.12 -6.73
C LYS A 36 3.40 -11.10 -6.57
N ASN A 37 3.02 -10.78 -5.33
CA ASN A 37 1.96 -9.82 -5.03
C ASN A 37 2.32 -8.40 -5.51
N PHE A 38 3.58 -8.00 -5.31
CA PHE A 38 4.05 -6.72 -5.78
C PHE A 38 4.02 -6.62 -7.31
N ARG A 39 4.43 -7.67 -8.03
CA ARG A 39 4.32 -7.73 -9.49
C ARG A 39 2.86 -7.65 -9.96
N ARG A 40 1.96 -8.41 -9.33
CA ARG A 40 0.51 -8.35 -9.64
C ARG A 40 -0.02 -6.92 -9.57
N PHE A 41 0.34 -6.18 -8.52
CA PHE A 41 -0.05 -4.78 -8.39
C PHE A 41 0.65 -3.87 -9.42
N ARG A 42 1.97 -3.97 -9.54
CA ARG A 42 2.79 -3.10 -10.40
C ARG A 42 2.40 -3.23 -11.87
N ASP A 43 2.22 -4.46 -12.32
CA ASP A 43 1.94 -4.81 -13.72
C ASP A 43 0.42 -4.87 -13.99
N GLN A 44 -0.39 -4.54 -12.96
CA GLN A 44 -1.86 -4.56 -13.00
C GLN A 44 -2.43 -5.92 -13.44
N GLU A 45 -1.74 -7.02 -13.11
CA GLU A 45 -2.18 -8.38 -13.43
C GLU A 45 -3.55 -8.65 -12.84
N GLU A 46 -4.41 -9.30 -13.63
CA GLU A 46 -5.79 -9.61 -13.27
C GLU A 46 -6.64 -8.37 -12.92
N GLY A 47 -6.17 -7.15 -13.22
CA GLY A 47 -6.82 -5.90 -12.82
C GLY A 47 -6.57 -5.51 -11.36
N THR A 48 -5.49 -6.00 -10.74
CA THR A 48 -5.11 -5.63 -9.37
C THR A 48 -4.71 -4.15 -9.31
N GLN A 49 -5.48 -3.34 -8.59
CA GLN A 49 -5.30 -1.88 -8.55
C GLN A 49 -4.99 -1.34 -7.15
N VAL A 50 -5.06 -2.18 -6.12
CA VAL A 50 -4.84 -1.78 -4.73
C VAL A 50 -3.73 -2.62 -4.11
N LEU A 51 -2.74 -1.95 -3.54
CA LEU A 51 -1.69 -2.58 -2.72
C LEU A 51 -1.88 -2.21 -1.25
N VAL A 52 -2.17 -3.19 -0.42
CA VAL A 52 -2.17 -3.04 1.04
C VAL A 52 -0.77 -3.33 1.56
N ALA A 53 -0.12 -2.33 2.15
CA ALA A 53 1.28 -2.45 2.54
C ALA A 53 1.60 -1.87 3.93
N THR A 54 2.68 -2.40 4.52
CA THR A 54 3.36 -1.82 5.70
C THR A 54 4.64 -1.11 5.28
N ASP A 55 5.08 -0.11 6.04
CA ASP A 55 6.29 0.66 5.71
C ASP A 55 7.51 -0.24 5.54
N LEU A 56 7.76 -1.11 6.52
CA LEU A 56 8.92 -2.00 6.54
C LEU A 56 8.99 -2.89 5.29
N ALA A 57 7.87 -3.46 4.88
CA ALA A 57 7.83 -4.35 3.73
C ALA A 57 7.91 -3.61 2.37
N SER A 58 7.63 -2.30 2.35
CA SER A 58 7.64 -1.47 1.16
C SER A 58 8.96 -0.70 0.92
N ARG A 59 9.86 -0.67 1.91
CA ARG A 59 11.16 0.00 1.79
C ARG A 59 12.05 -0.73 0.78
N GLY A 60 12.77 0.05 -0.04
CA GLY A 60 13.65 -0.49 -1.08
C GLY A 60 12.93 -1.00 -2.33
N LEU A 61 11.59 -0.95 -2.38
CA LEU A 61 10.84 -1.26 -3.59
C LEU A 61 10.64 -0.02 -4.46
N ASP A 62 10.83 -0.22 -5.76
CA ASP A 62 10.46 0.77 -6.77
C ASP A 62 8.96 0.68 -7.08
N ILE A 63 8.16 1.19 -6.14
CA ILE A 63 6.71 1.30 -6.31
C ILE A 63 6.45 2.37 -7.38
N PRO A 64 5.72 2.05 -8.46
CA PRO A 64 5.38 3.02 -9.50
C PRO A 64 4.59 4.19 -8.90
N SER A 65 4.61 5.33 -9.58
CA SER A 65 3.81 6.47 -9.14
C SER A 65 2.33 6.10 -9.13
N VAL A 66 1.68 6.26 -7.97
CA VAL A 66 0.25 6.00 -7.79
C VAL A 66 -0.54 7.29 -7.76
N SER A 67 -1.84 7.20 -8.04
CA SER A 67 -2.75 8.35 -7.94
C SER A 67 -3.17 8.66 -6.50
N HIS A 68 -3.25 7.63 -5.65
CA HIS A 68 -3.76 7.74 -4.29
C HIS A 68 -2.87 7.03 -3.30
N ILE A 69 -2.62 7.70 -2.18
CA ILE A 69 -2.05 7.11 -0.97
C ILE A 69 -3.09 7.21 0.14
N ILE A 70 -3.44 6.07 0.71
CA ILE A 70 -4.37 5.98 1.83
C ILE A 70 -3.60 5.47 3.05
N ASN A 71 -3.45 6.34 4.05
CA ASN A 71 -2.96 5.97 5.38
C ASN A 71 -4.17 5.51 6.20
N PHE A 72 -4.42 4.21 6.23
CA PHE A 72 -5.47 3.63 7.07
C PHE A 72 -5.07 3.77 8.54
N ASP A 73 -3.83 3.37 8.84
CA ASP A 73 -3.18 3.75 10.09
C ASP A 73 -2.31 4.97 9.85
N PHE A 74 -2.50 6.00 10.70
CA PHE A 74 -1.69 7.21 10.65
C PHE A 74 -0.20 6.85 10.82
N PRO A 75 0.72 7.43 10.02
CA PRO A 75 2.15 7.12 10.12
C PRO A 75 2.71 7.41 11.51
N LYS A 76 3.59 6.54 12.01
CA LYS A 76 4.20 6.70 13.35
C LYS A 76 5.21 7.83 13.41
N THR A 77 5.79 8.20 12.28
CA THR A 77 6.79 9.26 12.16
C THR A 77 6.51 10.13 10.95
N ILE A 78 7.02 11.36 10.97
CA ILE A 78 6.96 12.25 9.80
C ILE A 78 7.72 11.67 8.60
N SER A 79 8.82 10.95 8.83
CA SER A 79 9.59 10.31 7.77
C SER A 79 8.76 9.23 7.07
N ASP A 80 8.01 8.41 7.81
CA ASP A 80 7.11 7.42 7.22
C ASP A 80 6.00 8.10 6.42
N TYR A 81 5.42 9.20 6.92
CA TYR A 81 4.44 9.98 6.16
C TYR A 81 5.01 10.46 4.82
N LEU A 82 6.20 11.07 4.84
CA LEU A 82 6.84 11.59 3.62
C LEU A 82 7.19 10.46 2.63
N HIS A 83 7.67 9.32 3.12
CA HIS A 83 7.94 8.16 2.27
C HIS A 83 6.68 7.58 1.62
N ARG A 84 5.56 7.53 2.35
CA ARG A 84 4.27 7.10 1.82
C ARG A 84 3.75 8.11 0.81
N ALA A 85 3.65 9.39 1.19
CA ALA A 85 3.12 10.47 0.38
C ALA A 85 3.92 10.68 -0.92
N GLY A 86 5.24 10.51 -0.87
CA GLY A 86 6.14 10.65 -2.02
C GLY A 86 5.92 9.65 -3.16
N ARG A 87 5.04 8.65 -2.97
CA ARG A 87 4.60 7.73 -4.02
C ARG A 87 3.47 8.28 -4.89
N ALA A 88 2.81 9.35 -4.47
CA ALA A 88 1.82 10.07 -5.27
C ALA A 88 2.37 11.40 -5.81
N GLY A 89 1.72 11.93 -6.85
CA GLY A 89 1.97 13.31 -7.31
C GLY A 89 3.29 13.53 -8.05
N ARG A 90 3.82 12.53 -8.77
CA ARG A 90 5.08 12.64 -9.53
C ARG A 90 4.83 13.03 -11.00
N ALA A 91 5.85 13.64 -11.62
CA ALA A 91 5.88 13.99 -13.05
C ALA A 91 4.71 14.88 -13.51
N GLY A 92 4.32 15.86 -12.69
CA GLY A 92 3.26 16.83 -13.01
C GLY A 92 1.84 16.27 -12.95
N ARG A 93 1.66 14.99 -12.58
CA ARG A 93 0.33 14.40 -12.38
C ARG A 93 -0.17 14.71 -10.97
N PRO A 94 -1.47 15.00 -10.79
CA PRO A 94 -2.04 15.17 -9.46
C PRO A 94 -1.96 13.86 -8.66
N GLY A 95 -1.76 13.99 -7.35
CA GLY A 95 -1.73 12.87 -6.42
C GLY A 95 -2.47 13.23 -5.13
N PHE A 96 -3.18 12.28 -4.57
CA PHE A 96 -3.98 12.48 -3.37
C PHE A 96 -3.42 11.66 -2.21
N VAL A 97 -3.35 12.28 -1.03
CA VAL A 97 -2.94 11.60 0.21
C VAL A 97 -4.08 11.77 1.22
N LEU A 98 -4.78 10.67 1.51
CA LEU A 98 -5.81 10.60 2.54
C LEU A 98 -5.22 9.95 3.78
N SER A 99 -5.41 10.55 4.95
CA SER A 99 -4.99 9.96 6.22
C SER A 99 -6.16 9.88 7.19
N LEU A 100 -6.43 8.67 7.67
CA LEU A 100 -7.38 8.44 8.74
C LEU A 100 -6.65 8.62 10.06
N TYR A 101 -7.26 9.37 10.97
CA TYR A 101 -6.78 9.53 12.34
C TYR A 101 -7.96 9.40 13.27
N ARG A 102 -7.75 8.77 14.43
CA ARG A 102 -8.74 8.66 15.50
C ARG A 102 -8.32 9.61 16.62
N GLN A 103 -9.26 10.46 17.05
CA GLN A 103 -9.10 11.30 18.24
C GLN A 103 -9.25 10.48 19.51
#